data_AF-A0A923NAI6-F1
#
_entry.id   AF-A0A923NAI6-F1
#
_cell.length_a   1.000
_cell.length_b   1.000
_cell.length_c   1.000
_cell.angle_alpha   90.00
_cell.angle_beta   90.00
_cell.angle_gamma   90.00
#
_symmetry.space_group_name_H-M   'P 1'
#
loop_
_entity.id
_entity.type
_entity.pdbx_description
1 polymer ?
#
loop_
_entity_poly.entity_id
_entity_poly.type
_entity_poly.pdbx_seq_one_letter_code
_entity_poly.pdbx_strand_id
1 'polypeptide(L)' 'MQNRRPYRIVMTVVCFVFAALNGYRILQGNYSGMDVFLLVVFLAFGLIYLFILLRKKNDA' A
#
# COMPACT_ATOMS: atom_id res chain seq x y z
N MET A 1 -8.19 25.00 0.56
CA MET A 1 -7.80 23.84 1.41
C MET A 1 -8.08 22.56 0.63
N GLN A 2 -7.04 22.04 -0.02
CA GLN A 2 -7.12 20.99 -1.04
C GLN A 2 -7.50 19.66 -0.40
N ASN A 3 -8.56 19.02 -0.92
CA ASN A 3 -9.09 17.75 -0.43
C ASN A 3 -8.05 16.63 -0.67
N ARG A 4 -7.09 16.45 0.24
CA ARG A 4 -6.01 15.44 0.14
C ARG A 4 -6.49 13.99 0.37
N ARG A 5 -7.78 13.80 0.67
CA ARG A 5 -8.41 12.49 0.93
C ARG A 5 -8.36 11.56 -0.30
N PRO A 6 -8.86 11.94 -1.50
CA PRO A 6 -8.78 11.10 -2.69
C PRO A 6 -7.33 10.77 -3.07
N TYR A 7 -6.41 11.73 -2.95
CA TYR A 7 -5.00 11.50 -3.24
C TYR A 7 -4.38 10.40 -2.35
N ARG A 8 -4.69 10.41 -1.05
CA ARG A 8 -4.23 9.38 -0.11
C ARG A 8 -4.78 8.00 -0.45
N ILE A 9 -6.06 7.92 -0.85
CA ILE A 9 -6.69 6.65 -1.26
C ILE A 9 -6.03 6.12 -2.53
N VAL A 10 -5.86 6.97 -3.55
CA VAL A 10 -5.19 6.58 -4.81
C VAL A 10 -3.78 6.08 -4.53
N MET A 11 -2.99 6.78 -3.70
CA MET A 11 -1.67 6.30 -3.30
C MET A 11 -1.73 4.94 -2.59
N THR A 12 -2.70 4.73 -1.70
CA THR A 12 -2.87 3.46 -0.99
C THR A 12 -3.13 2.30 -1.96
N VAL A 13 -4.02 2.52 -2.93
CA VAL A 13 -4.33 1.53 -3.98
C VAL A 13 -3.09 1.23 -4.83
N VAL A 14 -2.37 2.26 -5.28
CA VAL A 14 -1.15 2.10 -6.07
C VAL A 14 -0.08 1.34 -5.29
N CYS A 15 0.15 1.68 -4.02
CA CYS A 15 1.06 0.95 -3.14
C CYS A 15 0.69 -0.54 -3.02
N PHE A 16 -0.61 -0.85 -2.85
CA PHE A 16 -1.08 -2.23 -2.75
C PHE A 16 -0.89 -3.01 -4.05
N VAL A 17 -1.16 -2.38 -5.20
CA VAL A 17 -0.95 -3.01 -6.52
C VAL A 17 0.54 -3.30 -6.74
N PHE A 18 1.42 -2.35 -6.42
CA PHE A 18 2.86 -2.58 -6.50
C PHE A 18 3.34 -3.66 -5.53
N ALA A 19 2.86 -3.68 -4.29
CA ALA A 19 3.17 -4.75 -3.35
C ALA A 19 2.71 -6.12 -3.87
N ALA A 20 1.51 -6.21 -4.45
CA ALA A 20 0.98 -7.45 -5.03
C ALA A 20 1.80 -7.93 -6.24
N LEU A 21 2.19 -7.01 -7.14
CA LEU A 21 3.06 -7.32 -8.29
C LEU A 21 4.44 -7.83 -7.84
N ASN A 22 5.04 -7.18 -6.84
CA ASN A 22 6.29 -7.64 -6.25
C ASN A 22 6.12 -9.01 -5.56
N GLY A 23 5.00 -9.24 -4.87
CA GLY A 23 4.68 -10.53 -4.24
C GLY A 23 4.53 -11.65 -5.26
N TYR A 24 3.93 -11.34 -6.41
CA TYR A 24 3.80 -12.27 -7.51
C TYR A 24 5.17 -12.63 -8.13
N ARG A 25 6.07 -11.66 -8.26
CA ARG A 25 7.47 -11.91 -8.68
C ARG A 25 8.24 -12.77 -7.70
N ILE A 26 8.02 -12.56 -6.39
CA ILE A 26 8.61 -13.39 -5.33
C ILE A 26 8.10 -14.84 -5.42
N LEU A 27 6.80 -15.03 -5.64
CA LEU A 27 6.19 -16.34 -5.85
C LEU A 27 6.73 -17.07 -7.09
N GLN A 28 7.07 -16.34 -8.16
CA GLN A 28 7.71 -16.91 -9.34
C GLN A 28 9.19 -17.25 -9.13
N GLY A 29 9.79 -16.90 -7.99
CA GLY A 29 11.19 -17.16 -7.66
C GLY A 29 12.20 -16.25 -8.39
N ASN A 30 11.73 -15.27 -9.16
CA ASN A 30 12.58 -14.30 -9.86
C ASN A 30 12.47 -12.93 -9.19
N TYR A 31 13.02 -12.81 -7.99
CA TYR A 31 12.96 -11.60 -7.18
C TYR A 31 14.33 -11.20 -6.65
N SER A 32 14.52 -9.90 -6.44
CA SER A 32 15.67 -9.35 -5.75
C SER A 32 15.29 -8.96 -4.32
N GLY A 33 16.28 -8.79 -3.44
CA GLY A 33 16.05 -8.28 -2.08
C GLY A 33 15.36 -6.91 -2.08
N MET A 34 15.53 -6.11 -3.13
CA MET A 34 14.82 -4.85 -3.36
C MET A 34 13.30 -5.04 -3.55
N ASP A 35 12.85 -6.06 -4.27
CA ASP A 35 11.42 -6.31 -4.49
C ASP A 35 10.73 -6.68 -3.17
N VAL A 36 11.41 -7.46 -2.31
CA VAL A 36 10.93 -7.83 -0.97
C VAL A 36 10.87 -6.60 -0.07
N PHE A 37 11.91 -5.77 -0.07
CA PHE A 37 11.95 -4.53 0.72
C PHE A 37 10.82 -3.58 0.30
N LEU A 38 10.63 -3.38 -1.01
CA LEU A 38 9.55 -2.55 -1.55
C LEU A 38 8.18 -3.11 -1.16
N LEU A 39 7.98 -4.42 -1.25
CA LEU A 39 6.74 -5.07 -0.83
C LEU A 39 6.42 -4.75 0.64
N VAL A 40 7.38 -4.94 1.55
CA VAL A 40 7.19 -4.70 2.99
C VAL A 40 6.87 -3.23 3.26
N VAL A 41 7.61 -2.30 2.65
CA VAL A 41 7.37 -0.86 2.82
C VAL A 41 6.00 -0.46 2.30
N PHE A 42 5.63 -0.91 1.09
CA PHE A 42 4.34 -0.61 0.49
C PHE A 42 3.17 -1.21 1.28
N LEU A 43 3.33 -2.42 1.81
CA LEU A 43 2.33 -3.06 2.67
C LEU A 43 2.15 -2.30 3.99
N ALA A 44 3.25 -1.90 4.64
CA ALA A 44 3.22 -1.12 5.88
C ALA A 44 2.52 0.22 5.67
N PHE A 45 2.87 0.96 4.62
CA PHE A 45 2.20 2.21 4.27
C PHE A 45 0.73 2.00 3.91
N GLY A 46 0.42 0.95 3.14
CA GLY A 46 -0.94 0.57 2.77
C GLY A 46 -1.82 0.32 4.00
N LEU A 47 -1.30 -0.44 4.98
CA LEU A 47 -1.97 -0.73 6.24
C LEU A 47 -2.17 0.53 7.10
N ILE A 48 -1.16 1.39 7.21
CA ILE A 48 -1.29 2.66 7.97
C ILE A 48 -2.39 3.53 7.38
N TYR A 49 -2.42 3.68 6.05
CA TYR A 49 -3.46 4.47 5.38
C TYR A 49 -4.84 3.85 5.47
N LEU A 50 -4.93 2.53 5.31
CA LEU A 50 -6.17 1.77 5.51
C LEU A 50 -6.70 1.97 6.94
N PHE A 51 -5.82 1.89 7.94
CA PHE A 51 -6.16 2.07 9.34
C PHE A 51 -6.66 3.49 9.62
N ILE A 52 -5.99 4.52 9.09
CA ILE A 52 -6.45 5.91 9.19
C ILE A 52 -7.83 6.09 8.52
N LEU A 53 -8.05 5.44 7.37
CA LEU A 53 -9.33 5.52 6.64
C LEU A 53 -10.46 4.84 7.42
N LEU A 54 -10.22 3.64 7.94
CA LEU A 54 -11.18 2.86 8.73
C LEU A 54 -11.50 3.55 10.05
N ARG A 55 -10.49 4.08 10.74
CA ARG A 55 -10.70 4.82 12.00
C ARG A 55 -11.60 6.03 11.79
N LYS A 56 -11.37 6.79 10.71
CA LYS A 56 -12.21 7.94 10.34
C LYS A 56 -13.65 7.57 9.98
N LYS A 57 -13.91 6.33 9.56
CA LYS A 57 -15.26 5.83 9.28
C LYS A 57 -16.02 5.42 10.54
N ASN A 58 -15.32 5.14 11.65
CA ASN A 58 -15.93 4.82 12.94
C ASN A 58 -16.26 6.07 13.78
N ASP A 59 -15.72 7.24 13.42
CA ASP A 59 -16.00 8.53 14.06
C ASP A 59 -17.14 9.31 13.35
N ALA A 60 -17.88 8.67 12.45
CA ALA A 60 -19.00 9.24 11.69
C ALA A 60 -20.27 8.41 11.88
#